data_AF-A0A7Y2BVR2-F1
#
_entry.id   AF-A0A7Y2BVR2-F1
#
_cell.length_a   1.000
_cell.length_b   1.000
_cell.length_c   1.000
_cell.angle_alpha   90.00
_cell.angle_beta   90.00
_cell.angle_gamma   90.00
#
_symmetry.space_group_name_H-M   'P 1'
#
loop_
_entity.id
_entity.type
_entity.pdbx_description
1 polymer ?
#
loop_
_entity_poly.entity_id
_entity_poly.type
_entity_poly.pdbx_seq_one_letter_code
_entity_poly.pdbx_strand_id
1 'polypeptide(L)'
;MFYLGFFLQAGDESEALTQNILDIITKGGPLGIAINVILVVLSFLAVYIFFERYFTIKRAANIDDSFMNNIRAAVTSGNITGAQAMLANVDSPYARMVEKGIARIGKPLRDIDAAIENVGNL
;
A
#
# COMPACT_ATOMS: atom_id res chain seq x y z
N MET A 1 -22.78 -57.88 24.33
CA MET A 1 -23.09 -56.92 25.41
C MET A 1 -21.98 -55.88 25.58
N PHE A 2 -21.53 -55.19 24.52
CA PHE A 2 -20.61 -54.03 24.68
C PHE A 2 -20.63 -52.98 23.55
N TYR A 3 -21.31 -53.23 22.41
CA TYR A 3 -21.30 -52.28 21.28
C TYR A 3 -22.59 -51.45 21.10
N LEU A 4 -23.64 -51.70 21.90
CA LEU A 4 -24.91 -50.94 21.81
C LEU A 4 -24.91 -49.68 22.69
N GLY A 5 -23.95 -49.54 23.61
CA GLY A 5 -23.84 -48.38 24.51
C GLY A 5 -23.12 -47.17 23.90
N PHE A 6 -22.34 -47.35 22.82
CA PHE A 6 -21.59 -46.26 22.19
C PHE A 6 -22.44 -45.43 21.21
N PHE A 7 -23.56 -45.99 20.72
CA PHE A 7 -24.47 -45.31 19.79
C PHE A 7 -25.64 -44.57 20.47
N LEU A 8 -25.85 -44.77 21.79
CA LEU A 8 -26.95 -44.13 22.55
C LEU A 8 -26.54 -42.84 23.25
N GLN A 9 -25.33 -42.35 23.03
CA GLN A 9 -24.90 -41.00 23.41
C GLN A 9 -24.92 -40.04 22.21
N ALA A 10 -25.84 -40.27 21.27
CA ALA A 10 -26.38 -39.20 20.44
C ALA A 10 -27.55 -38.56 21.21
N GLY A 11 -27.22 -37.98 22.36
CA GLY A 11 -28.10 -37.09 23.09
C GLY A 11 -28.13 -35.77 22.35
N ASP A 12 -29.30 -35.48 21.81
CA ASP A 12 -29.69 -34.23 21.18
C ASP A 12 -29.46 -33.06 22.15
N GLU A 13 -28.37 -32.32 21.94
CA GLU A 13 -28.28 -30.91 22.31
C GLU A 13 -28.01 -30.12 21.04
N SER A 14 -28.98 -30.14 20.13
CA SER A 14 -29.24 -28.98 19.29
C SER A 14 -29.82 -27.85 20.14
N GLU A 15 -29.07 -27.40 21.16
CA GLU A 15 -29.21 -26.01 21.55
C GLU A 15 -28.73 -25.21 20.36
N ALA A 16 -29.57 -24.35 19.81
CA ALA A 16 -29.15 -23.35 18.84
C ALA A 16 -28.13 -22.45 19.55
N LEU A 17 -26.87 -22.90 19.56
CA LEU A 17 -25.76 -22.24 20.21
C LEU A 17 -25.55 -20.93 19.48
N THR A 18 -26.21 -19.90 19.98
CA THR A 18 -25.95 -18.51 19.59
C THR A 18 -24.61 -18.16 20.25
N GLN A 19 -23.52 -18.79 19.80
CA GLN A 19 -22.19 -18.55 20.35
C GLN A 19 -21.75 -17.18 19.91
N ASN A 20 -21.47 -16.32 20.88
CA ASN A 20 -20.85 -15.05 20.58
C ASN A 20 -19.38 -15.28 20.22
N ILE A 21 -18.82 -14.41 19.39
CA ILE A 21 -17.41 -14.49 18.96
C ILE A 21 -16.45 -14.55 20.17
N LEU A 22 -16.81 -13.88 21.27
CA LEU A 22 -16.06 -13.92 22.53
C LEU A 22 -16.08 -15.30 23.21
N ASP A 23 -17.18 -16.05 23.11
CA ASP A 23 -17.28 -17.41 23.66
C ASP A 23 -16.38 -18.37 22.88
N ILE A 24 -16.25 -18.17 21.57
CA ILE A 24 -15.40 -18.99 20.71
C ILE A 24 -13.92 -18.76 21.05
N ILE A 25 -13.52 -17.50 21.26
CA ILE A 25 -12.13 -17.15 21.61
C ILE A 25 -11.75 -17.72 22.98
N THR A 26 -12.63 -17.62 23.97
CA THR A 26 -12.35 -18.09 25.34
C THR A 26 -12.39 -19.62 25.46
N LYS A 27 -13.22 -20.31 24.67
CA LYS A 27 -13.25 -21.78 24.58
C LYS A 27 -12.05 -22.39 23.85
N GLY A 28 -11.26 -21.60 23.12
CA GLY A 28 -10.08 -22.04 22.38
C GLY A 28 -8.87 -22.48 23.24
N GLY A 29 -8.99 -22.43 24.57
CA GLY A 29 -7.93 -22.78 25.50
C GLY A 29 -6.76 -21.77 25.54
N PRO A 30 -5.77 -21.95 26.44
CA PRO A 30 -4.69 -20.98 26.65
C PRO A 30 -3.86 -20.68 25.39
N LEU A 31 -3.61 -21.71 24.56
CA LEU A 31 -2.86 -21.57 23.32
C LEU A 31 -3.67 -20.80 22.26
N GLY A 32 -4.97 -21.07 22.15
CA GLY A 32 -5.86 -20.35 21.22
C GLY A 32 -5.99 -18.87 21.58
N ILE A 33 -6.09 -18.56 22.87
CA ILE A 33 -6.13 -17.17 23.36
C ILE A 33 -4.82 -16.45 23.02
N ALA A 34 -3.66 -17.09 23.25
CA ALA A 34 -2.35 -16.50 22.92
C ALA A 34 -2.20 -16.17 21.43
N ILE A 35 -2.60 -17.08 20.54
CA ILE A 35 -2.58 -16.84 19.09
C ILE A 35 -3.49 -15.68 18.71
N ASN A 36 -4.73 -15.64 19.22
CA ASN A 36 -5.66 -14.56 18.94
C ASN A 36 -5.12 -13.20 19.39
N VAL A 37 -4.49 -13.12 20.57
CA VAL A 37 -3.86 -11.88 21.06
C VAL A 37 -2.77 -11.41 20.10
N ILE A 38 -1.88 -12.31 19.65
CA ILE A 38 -0.82 -11.97 18.69
C ILE A 38 -1.40 -11.48 17.37
N LEU A 39 -2.45 -12.15 16.86
CA LEU A 39 -3.12 -11.74 15.62
C LEU A 39 -3.77 -10.36 15.75
N VAL A 40 -4.41 -10.07 16.88
CA VAL A 40 -5.01 -8.76 17.13
C VAL A 40 -3.92 -7.67 17.16
N VAL A 41 -2.79 -7.92 17.83
CA VAL A 41 -1.66 -6.99 17.85
C VAL A 41 -1.09 -6.77 16.44
N LEU A 42 -0.85 -7.84 15.69
CA LEU A 42 -0.39 -7.75 14.30
C LEU A 42 -1.39 -7.03 13.40
N SER A 43 -2.69 -7.21 13.63
CA SER A 43 -3.76 -6.53 12.90
C SER A 43 -3.72 -5.02 13.15
N PHE A 44 -3.62 -4.58 14.40
CA PHE A 44 -3.46 -3.16 14.72
C PHE A 44 -2.20 -2.57 14.11
N LEU A 45 -1.06 -3.28 14.17
CA LEU A 45 0.19 -2.83 13.56
C LEU A 45 0.05 -2.71 12.03
N ALA A 46 -0.60 -3.68 11.39
CA ALA A 46 -0.84 -3.64 9.94
C ALA A 46 -1.73 -2.46 9.54
N VAL A 47 -2.80 -2.19 10.28
CA VAL A 47 -3.68 -1.03 10.06
C VAL A 47 -2.90 0.29 10.23
N TYR A 48 -2.05 0.38 11.26
CA TYR A 48 -1.19 1.54 11.48
C TYR A 48 -0.25 1.79 10.29
N ILE A 49 0.50 0.77 9.85
CA ILE A 49 1.42 0.86 8.70
C ILE A 49 0.63 1.20 7.43
N PHE A 50 -0.56 0.63 7.25
CA PHE A 50 -1.41 0.90 6.09
C PHE A 50 -1.77 2.38 5.98
N PHE A 51 -2.24 3.00 7.06
CA PHE A 51 -2.58 4.42 7.04
C PHE A 51 -1.36 5.30 6.86
N GLU A 52 -0.25 5.04 7.55
CA GLU A 52 1.01 5.77 7.37
C GLU A 52 1.45 5.75 5.90
N ARG A 53 1.47 4.57 5.29
CA ARG A 53 1.84 4.37 3.88
C ARG A 53 0.85 5.09 2.96
N TYR A 54 -0.44 4.97 3.21
CA TYR A 54 -1.48 5.61 2.41
C TYR A 54 -1.35 7.14 2.42
N PHE A 55 -1.19 7.76 3.59
CA PHE A 55 -1.02 9.21 3.69
C PHE A 55 0.30 9.69 3.07
N THR A 56 1.37 8.91 3.21
CA THR A 56 2.67 9.22 2.59
C THR A 56 2.56 9.23 1.06
N ILE A 57 1.96 8.20 0.47
CA ILE A 57 1.74 8.12 -0.98
C ILE A 57 0.80 9.26 -1.43
N LYS A 58 -0.30 9.49 -0.72
CA LYS A 58 -1.26 10.55 -1.04
C LYS A 58 -0.61 11.93 -1.03
N ARG A 59 0.29 12.19 -0.08
CA ARG A 59 1.04 13.45 -0.01
C ARG A 59 1.99 13.61 -1.19
N ALA A 60 2.73 12.57 -1.53
CA ALA A 60 3.68 12.55 -2.65
C ALA A 60 2.99 12.64 -4.04
N ALA A 61 1.72 12.26 -4.13
CA ALA A 61 0.93 12.31 -5.36
C ALA A 61 0.37 13.71 -5.71
N ASN A 62 0.45 14.69 -4.81
CA ASN A 62 0.00 16.05 -5.13
C ASN A 62 1.04 16.73 -6.04
N ILE A 63 0.66 16.93 -7.29
CA ILE A 63 1.44 17.66 -8.27
C ILE A 63 0.97 19.12 -8.25
N ASP A 64 1.90 20.06 -8.14
CA ASP A 64 1.62 21.48 -8.30
C ASP A 64 1.49 21.82 -9.79
N ASP A 65 0.28 22.13 -10.24
CA ASP A 65 -0.02 22.47 -11.63
C ASP A 65 0.73 23.73 -12.09
N SER A 66 0.89 24.72 -11.20
CA SER A 66 1.63 25.96 -11.51
C SER A 66 3.10 25.64 -11.78
N PHE A 67 3.69 24.79 -10.93
CA PHE A 67 5.05 24.32 -11.10
C PHE A 67 5.24 23.63 -12.46
N MET A 68 4.36 22.69 -12.81
CA MET A 68 4.44 21.98 -14.10
C MET A 68 4.25 22.89 -15.32
N ASN A 69 3.39 23.91 -15.21
CA ASN A 69 3.22 24.90 -16.25
C ASN A 69 4.50 25.73 -16.47
N ASN A 70 5.18 26.11 -15.39
CA ASN A 70 6.45 26.83 -15.49
C ASN A 70 7.56 25.98 -16.12
N ILE A 71 7.63 24.68 -15.78
CA ILE A 71 8.56 23.73 -16.43
C ILE A 71 8.27 23.65 -17.93
N ARG A 72 7.00 23.50 -18.32
CA ARG A 72 6.62 23.46 -19.75
C ARG A 72 7.05 24.72 -20.47
N ALA A 73 6.81 25.90 -19.88
CA ALA A 73 7.21 27.18 -20.46
C ALA A 73 8.74 27.25 -20.67
N ALA A 74 9.53 26.85 -19.66
CA ALA A 74 10.99 26.83 -19.74
C ALA A 74 11.51 25.87 -20.83
N VAL A 75 10.91 24.68 -20.96
CA VAL A 75 11.29 23.72 -22.01
C VAL A 75 10.92 24.24 -23.39
N THR A 76 9.70 24.78 -23.58
CA THR A 76 9.26 25.34 -24.86
C THR A 76 10.08 26.56 -25.29
N SER A 77 10.59 27.36 -24.34
CA SER A 77 11.49 28.47 -24.63
C SER A 77 12.95 28.04 -24.89
N GLY A 78 13.25 26.73 -24.87
CA GLY A 78 14.60 26.19 -25.03
C GLY A 78 15.50 26.32 -23.79
N ASN A 79 14.98 26.79 -22.66
CA ASN A 79 15.72 26.96 -21.42
C ASN A 79 15.75 25.66 -20.59
N ILE A 80 16.50 24.67 -21.08
CA ILE A 80 16.61 23.35 -20.43
C ILE A 80 17.31 23.44 -19.07
N THR A 81 18.34 24.27 -18.96
CA THR A 81 19.07 24.50 -17.70
C THR A 81 18.15 25.11 -16.63
N GLY A 82 17.29 26.06 -17.00
CA GLY A 82 16.29 26.62 -16.09
C GLY A 82 15.29 25.59 -15.63
N ALA A 83 14.77 24.74 -16.53
CA ALA A 83 13.87 23.66 -16.16
C ALA A 83 14.51 22.65 -15.18
N GLN A 84 15.78 22.29 -15.38
CA GLN A 84 16.53 21.44 -14.46
C GLN A 84 16.74 22.08 -13.09
N ALA A 85 17.07 23.37 -13.03
CA ALA A 85 17.24 24.09 -11.76
C ALA A 85 15.95 24.15 -10.94
N MET A 86 14.79 24.25 -11.60
CA MET A 86 13.48 24.22 -10.95
C MET A 86 13.17 22.84 -10.34
N LEU A 87 13.57 21.76 -11.02
CA LEU A 87 13.37 20.38 -10.55
C LEU A 87 14.34 19.98 -9.42
N ALA A 88 15.54 20.57 -9.39
CA ALA A 88 16.57 20.25 -8.39
C ALA A 88 16.14 20.50 -6.93
N ASN A 89 15.13 21.36 -6.72
CA ASN A 89 14.62 21.69 -5.39
C ASN A 89 13.34 20.92 -5.01
N VAL A 90 12.87 20.00 -5.87
CA VAL A 90 11.62 19.27 -5.67
C VAL A 90 11.90 17.77 -5.55
N ASP A 91 11.85 17.24 -4.33
CA ASP A 91 11.94 15.80 -4.10
C ASP A 91 10.56 15.15 -4.22
N SER A 92 10.17 14.87 -5.45
CA SER A 92 8.97 14.09 -5.75
C SER A 92 9.23 13.04 -6.84
N PRO A 93 8.44 11.95 -6.88
CA PRO A 93 8.55 10.97 -7.95
C PRO A 93 8.33 11.60 -9.34
N TYR A 94 7.37 12.53 -9.46
CA TYR A 94 7.11 13.21 -10.73
C TYR A 94 8.27 14.11 -11.16
N ALA A 95 8.93 14.81 -10.24
CA ALA A 95 10.07 15.67 -10.56
C ALA A 95 11.24 14.85 -11.11
N ARG A 96 11.55 13.70 -10.49
CA ARG A 96 12.57 12.76 -10.96
C ARG A 96 12.26 12.19 -12.35
N MET A 97 10.99 11.86 -12.60
CA MET A 97 10.54 11.39 -13.93
C MET A 97 10.72 12.48 -14.99
N VAL A 98 10.28 13.71 -14.71
CA VAL A 98 10.39 14.84 -15.65
C VAL A 98 11.84 15.21 -15.90
N GLU A 99 12.70 15.22 -14.87
CA GLU A 99 14.13 15.49 -15.01
C GLU A 99 14.81 14.49 -15.96
N LYS A 100 14.50 13.20 -15.83
CA LYS A 100 15.06 12.14 -16.71
C LYS A 100 14.54 12.21 -18.13
N GLY A 101 13.31 12.69 -18.33
CA GLY A 101 12.76 13.01 -19.64
C GLY A 101 13.49 14.19 -20.29
N ILE A 102 13.61 15.31 -19.57
CA ILE A 102 14.28 16.53 -20.04
C ILE A 102 15.75 16.27 -20.37
N ALA A 103 16.47 15.50 -19.54
CA ALA A 103 17.87 15.16 -19.76
C ALA A 103 18.14 14.36 -21.05
N ARG A 104 17.09 13.82 -21.68
CA ARG A 104 17.16 13.00 -22.91
C ARG A 104 16.48 13.63 -24.11
N ILE A 105 16.11 14.92 -24.04
CA ILE A 105 15.58 15.67 -25.19
C ILE A 105 16.54 15.56 -26.38
N GLY A 106 15.99 15.29 -27.57
CA GLY A 106 16.74 15.08 -28.80
C GLY A 106 17.04 13.62 -29.14
N LYS A 107 16.76 12.67 -28.22
CA LYS A 107 16.77 11.24 -28.52
C LYS A 107 15.42 10.78 -29.11
N PRO A 108 15.35 9.61 -29.77
CA PRO A 108 14.09 9.03 -30.20
C PRO A 108 13.09 8.93 -29.03
N LEU A 109 11.81 9.19 -29.28
CA LEU A 109 10.76 9.20 -28.24
C LEU A 109 10.76 7.92 -27.39
N ARG A 110 10.95 6.75 -28.03
CA ARG A 110 11.04 5.46 -27.34
C ARG A 110 12.11 5.43 -26.23
N ASP A 111 13.25 6.08 -26.45
CA ASP A 111 14.34 6.10 -25.48
C ASP A 111 14.04 7.05 -24.30
N ILE A 112 13.22 8.08 -24.56
CA ILE A 112 12.74 9.03 -23.54
C ILE A 112 11.65 8.36 -22.70
N ASP A 113 10.72 7.64 -23.32
CA ASP A 113 9.64 6.94 -22.63
C ASP A 113 10.19 5.84 -21.71
N ALA A 114 11.07 4.98 -22.24
CA ALA A 114 11.73 3.94 -21.45
C ALA A 114 12.53 4.52 -20.27
N ALA A 115 13.12 5.69 -20.47
CA ALA A 115 13.87 6.41 -19.45
C ALA A 115 13.00 6.92 -18.30
N ILE A 116 11.80 7.43 -18.61
CA ILE A 116 10.82 7.91 -17.64
C ILE A 116 10.20 6.73 -16.90
N GLU A 117 9.83 5.67 -17.62
CA GLU A 117 9.21 4.46 -17.06
C GLU A 117 10.10 3.77 -16.03
N ASN A 118 11.40 3.66 -16.30
CA ASN A 118 12.37 3.07 -15.37
C ASN A 118 12.47 3.82 -14.03
N VAL A 119 12.11 5.11 -13.99
CA VAL A 119 12.11 5.92 -12.76
C VAL A 119 10.80 5.74 -12.00
N GLY A 120 9.69 5.54 -12.73
CA GLY A 120 8.36 5.30 -12.15
C GLY A 120 8.16 3.90 -11.60
N ASN A 121 8.92 2.90 -12.07
CA ASN A 121 8.84 1.50 -11.64
C ASN A 121 9.53 1.18 -10.28
N LEU A 122 9.65 2.16 -9.39
CA LEU A 122 10.28 2.04 -8.06
C LEU A 122 9.29 2.12 -6.91
#